data_AF-A0A419HL25-F1
#
_entry.id   AF-A0A419HL25-F1
#
_cell.length_a   1.000
_cell.length_b   1.000
_cell.length_c   1.000
_cell.angle_alpha   90.00
_cell.angle_beta   90.00
_cell.angle_gamma   90.00
#
_symmetry.space_group_name_H-M   'P 1'
#
loop_
_entity.id
_entity.type
_entity.pdbx_description
1 polymer ?
#
loop_
_entity_poly.entity_id
_entity_poly.type
_entity_poly.pdbx_seq_one_letter_code
_entity_poly.pdbx_strand_id
1 'polypeptide(L)'
;MAEEPVPHPLDPPSRPAAGRSETTGSHRVVGKQGPRRRIAKWPIAVAGLAVLGTLGILGWNWADGELTNRAEAQAASCSGGRTDIRITVTPQVAAPVQAAATRWNQDLTVVHGSCVHVEVQSRPAPEVYNALTGAAGAAAIGGIPDGWISESPYWITKLAQDKPDAIGSPALSIGAGPAGGGYQFVALAGPAIDETQQRATQSFRGFLKEPAQLADLAAATAKQP
;
A
#
# COMPACT_ATOMS: atom_id res chain seq x y z
N MET A 1 -59.35 3.98 79.95
CA MET A 1 -58.00 4.52 79.65
C MET A 1 -57.98 5.92 80.28
N ALA A 2 -57.90 6.13 81.59
CA ALA A 2 -56.89 5.65 82.56
C ALA A 2 -55.49 5.96 82.00
N GLU A 3 -54.91 7.13 82.35
CA GLU A 3 -53.94 7.36 83.46
C GLU A 3 -52.57 7.58 82.76
N GLU A 4 -51.64 8.48 83.08
CA GLU A 4 -51.35 9.34 84.23
C GLU A 4 -50.36 10.46 83.74
N PRO A 5 -50.20 11.59 84.46
CA PRO A 5 -49.32 12.73 84.15
C PRO A 5 -47.85 12.44 84.53
N VAL A 6 -46.86 13.33 84.39
CA VAL A 6 -46.51 14.44 85.30
C VAL A 6 -45.25 15.13 84.73
N PRO A 7 -45.19 16.47 84.70
CA PRO A 7 -43.95 17.22 84.54
C PRO A 7 -43.26 17.36 85.90
N HIS A 8 -41.98 17.03 86.00
CA HIS A 8 -41.20 17.29 87.21
C HIS A 8 -40.40 18.60 87.12
N PRO A 9 -40.63 19.53 88.07
CA PRO A 9 -39.96 20.81 88.21
C PRO A 9 -38.96 20.79 89.37
N LEU A 10 -37.70 21.12 89.10
CA LEU A 10 -36.69 21.62 90.05
C LEU A 10 -35.62 22.32 89.19
N ASP A 11 -35.15 23.55 89.36
CA ASP A 11 -35.42 24.63 90.30
C ASP A 11 -34.82 25.93 89.70
N PRO A 12 -35.09 27.12 90.28
CA PRO A 12 -35.09 28.44 89.62
C PRO A 12 -33.87 29.28 90.06
N PRO A 13 -33.95 30.61 90.25
CA PRO A 13 -34.20 31.72 89.32
C PRO A 13 -32.98 32.68 89.25
N SER A 14 -33.04 33.71 88.39
CA SER A 14 -32.94 35.15 88.81
C SER A 14 -32.17 36.07 87.86
N ARG A 15 -32.94 36.93 87.17
CA ARG A 15 -32.82 38.42 87.10
C ARG A 15 -31.54 39.05 86.47
N PRO A 16 -31.55 40.37 86.18
CA PRO A 16 -32.52 41.13 85.38
C PRO A 16 -31.84 42.07 84.35
N ALA A 17 -32.69 42.74 83.57
CA ALA A 17 -32.57 44.13 83.11
C ALA A 17 -31.39 44.55 82.19
N ALA A 18 -31.80 44.84 80.95
CA ALA A 18 -31.69 46.15 80.32
C ALA A 18 -30.30 46.81 80.25
N GLY A 19 -29.77 46.84 79.02
CA GLY A 19 -28.79 47.81 78.59
C GLY A 19 -28.89 48.00 77.08
N ARG A 20 -29.93 48.70 76.62
CA ARG A 20 -29.95 49.28 75.27
C ARG A 20 -29.25 50.63 75.35
N SER A 21 -28.15 50.77 74.64
CA SER A 21 -27.66 52.08 74.19
C SER A 21 -27.04 51.87 72.82
N GLU A 22 -27.83 52.23 71.82
CA GLU A 22 -27.37 52.44 70.45
C GLU A 22 -26.56 53.74 70.44
N THR A 23 -25.31 53.69 69.99
CA THR A 23 -24.74 54.86 69.33
C THR A 23 -23.77 54.44 68.24
N THR A 24 -23.99 55.07 67.10
CA THR A 24 -23.53 54.78 65.75
C THR A 24 -22.03 54.98 65.60
N GLY A 25 -21.34 53.99 65.01
CA GLY A 25 -19.89 54.06 64.77
C GLY A 25 -19.46 53.33 63.49
N SER A 26 -19.46 54.08 62.39
CA SER A 26 -18.59 53.91 61.22
C SER A 26 -18.60 52.56 60.45
N HIS A 27 -19.37 52.60 59.38
CA HIS A 27 -19.26 51.81 58.15
C HIS A 27 -17.83 51.85 57.57
N ARG A 28 -17.08 50.75 57.72
CA ARG A 28 -16.09 50.25 56.75
C ARG A 28 -15.94 48.74 56.90
N VAL A 29 -16.94 47.96 56.47
CA VAL A 29 -16.64 46.61 55.97
C VAL A 29 -16.24 46.80 54.52
N VAL A 30 -14.94 47.03 54.35
CA VAL A 30 -14.25 46.95 53.07
C VAL A 30 -14.57 45.59 52.47
N GLY A 31 -15.10 45.62 51.24
CA GLY A 31 -15.63 44.46 50.56
C GLY A 31 -14.65 43.29 50.53
N LYS A 32 -15.11 42.12 50.96
CA LYS A 32 -14.69 40.87 50.36
C LYS A 32 -15.84 40.40 49.49
N GLN A 33 -15.77 40.80 48.23
CA GLN A 33 -16.50 40.14 47.15
C GLN A 33 -16.35 38.63 47.39
N GLY A 34 -17.47 37.93 47.61
CA GLY A 34 -17.46 36.47 47.64
C GLY A 34 -16.74 35.97 46.39
N PRO A 35 -15.94 34.89 46.46
CA PRO A 35 -15.12 34.48 45.34
C PRO A 35 -16.03 34.22 44.15
N ARG A 36 -16.06 35.16 43.20
CA ARG A 36 -16.54 34.89 41.85
C ARG A 36 -15.74 33.68 41.44
N ARG A 37 -16.41 32.54 41.23
CA ARG A 37 -15.83 31.31 40.71
C ARG A 37 -15.26 31.68 39.34
N ARG A 38 -14.04 32.22 39.33
CA ARG A 38 -13.25 32.42 38.12
C ARG A 38 -13.01 31.01 37.68
N ILE A 39 -13.76 30.56 36.67
CA ILE A 39 -13.43 29.35 35.93
C ILE A 39 -11.94 29.51 35.62
N ALA A 40 -11.13 28.67 36.26
CA ALA A 40 -9.69 28.70 36.06
C ALA A 40 -9.52 28.64 34.54
N LYS A 41 -8.77 29.55 33.94
CA LYS A 41 -8.52 29.52 32.48
C LYS A 41 -7.59 28.37 32.09
N TRP A 42 -7.06 27.66 33.08
CA TRP A 42 -6.15 26.53 32.95
C TRP A 42 -6.67 25.33 32.12
N PRO A 43 -7.94 24.85 32.23
CA PRO A 43 -8.42 23.76 31.40
C PRO A 43 -8.56 24.17 29.93
N ILE A 44 -8.82 25.45 29.64
CA ILE A 44 -8.81 25.95 28.25
C ILE A 44 -7.38 25.96 27.69
N ALA A 45 -6.41 26.38 28.50
CA ALA A 45 -5.00 26.34 28.10
C ALA A 45 -4.49 24.91 27.87
N VAL A 46 -4.85 23.97 28.76
CA VAL A 46 -4.51 22.54 28.62
C VAL A 46 -5.20 21.91 27.41
N ALA A 47 -6.47 22.21 27.17
CA ALA A 47 -7.19 21.73 26.00
C ALA A 47 -6.57 22.27 24.71
N GLY A 48 -6.20 23.56 24.66
CA GLY A 48 -5.50 24.14 23.52
C GLY A 48 -4.16 23.47 23.24
N LEU A 49 -3.37 23.22 24.29
CA LEU A 49 -2.09 22.50 24.17
C LEU A 49 -2.27 21.05 23.71
N ALA A 50 -3.28 20.35 24.25
CA ALA A 50 -3.59 18.98 23.83
C ALA A 50 -4.01 18.93 22.35
N VAL A 51 -4.83 19.86 21.89
CA VAL A 51 -5.24 19.97 20.48
C VAL A 51 -4.06 20.31 19.57
N LEU A 52 -3.20 21.25 19.98
CA LEU A 52 -1.98 21.55 19.22
C LEU A 52 -1.02 20.36 19.18
N GLY A 53 -0.89 19.62 20.29
CA GLY A 53 -0.07 18.41 20.36
C GLY A 53 -0.59 17.29 19.46
N THR A 54 -1.90 17.02 19.48
CA THR A 54 -2.49 15.98 18.60
C THR A 54 -2.40 16.37 17.13
N LEU A 55 -2.64 17.63 16.78
CA LEU A 55 -2.47 18.12 15.40
C LEU A 55 -1.01 18.06 14.95
N GLY A 56 -0.06 18.36 15.83
CA GLY A 56 1.37 18.22 15.56
C GLY A 56 1.77 16.76 15.31
N ILE A 57 1.31 15.84 16.16
CA ILE A 57 1.60 14.40 16.03
C ILE A 57 0.94 13.80 14.78
N LEU A 58 -0.32 14.15 14.51
CA LEU A 58 -1.01 13.68 13.31
C LEU A 58 -0.41 14.26 12.03
N GLY A 59 -0.04 15.54 12.05
CA GLY A 59 0.66 16.19 10.95
C GLY A 59 2.06 15.59 10.71
N TRP A 60 2.79 15.28 11.79
CA TRP A 60 4.08 14.60 11.71
C TRP A 60 3.93 13.17 11.21
N ASN A 61 2.96 12.38 11.70
CA ASN A 61 2.71 11.02 11.22
C ASN A 61 2.25 10.98 9.75
N TRP A 62 1.52 11.99 9.27
CA TRP A 62 1.16 12.10 7.86
C TRP A 62 2.36 12.49 6.98
N ALA A 63 3.21 13.40 7.47
CA ALA A 63 4.44 13.80 6.80
C ALA A 63 5.49 12.67 6.79
N ASP A 64 5.63 11.93 7.89
CA ASP A 64 6.45 10.71 7.98
C ASP A 64 5.87 9.61 7.09
N GLY A 65 4.56 9.47 6.95
CA GLY A 65 3.99 8.50 6.00
C GLY A 65 4.44 8.74 4.54
N GLU A 66 4.62 9.99 4.14
CA GLU A 66 5.09 10.35 2.79
C GLU A 66 6.63 10.33 2.68
N LEU A 67 7.36 10.73 3.72
CA LEU A 67 8.82 10.76 3.73
C LEU A 67 9.44 9.37 4.03
N THR A 68 8.80 8.56 4.86
CA THR A 68 9.21 7.17 5.17
C THR A 68 8.97 6.27 3.95
N ASN A 69 7.90 6.47 3.18
CA ASN A 69 7.73 5.81 1.88
C ASN A 69 8.87 6.11 0.88
N ARG A 70 9.52 7.29 0.99
CA ARG A 70 10.67 7.67 0.15
C ARG A 70 12.01 7.26 0.74
N ALA A 71 12.13 7.15 2.06
CA ALA A 71 13.33 6.64 2.74
C ALA A 71 13.44 5.11 2.62
N GLU A 72 12.32 4.39 2.58
CA GLU A 72 12.26 2.98 2.21
C GLU A 72 12.57 2.77 0.72
N ALA A 73 12.19 3.72 -0.16
CA ALA A 73 12.59 3.72 -1.58
C ALA A 73 14.11 3.94 -1.79
N GLN A 74 14.84 4.45 -0.79
CA GLN A 74 16.30 4.53 -0.79
C GLN A 74 16.97 3.23 -0.30
N ALA A 75 16.20 2.27 0.23
CA ALA A 75 16.66 0.93 0.60
C ALA A 75 16.39 -0.13 -0.49
N ALA A 76 15.82 0.27 -1.64
CA ALA A 76 15.97 -0.42 -2.93
C ALA A 76 17.43 -0.30 -3.43
N SER A 77 18.37 -0.78 -2.62
CA SER A 77 19.78 -0.80 -2.99
C SER A 77 19.98 -1.91 -4.01
N CYS A 78 19.81 -1.57 -5.28
CA CYS A 78 20.21 -2.39 -6.43
C CYS A 78 21.73 -2.52 -6.47
N SER A 79 22.27 -3.15 -5.43
CA SER A 79 23.68 -3.37 -5.15
C SER A 79 24.33 -4.28 -6.19
N GLY A 80 23.52 -5.13 -6.84
CA GLY A 80 23.89 -5.95 -7.99
C GLY A 80 23.82 -5.23 -9.34
N GLY A 81 23.33 -3.98 -9.39
CA GLY A 81 23.18 -3.20 -10.62
C GLY A 81 21.80 -3.32 -11.28
N ARG A 82 21.73 -3.03 -12.58
CA ARG A 82 20.51 -3.12 -13.40
C ARG A 82 20.59 -4.33 -14.32
N THR A 83 19.52 -5.10 -14.39
CA THR A 83 19.34 -6.20 -15.32
C THR A 83 18.15 -5.89 -16.22
N ASP A 84 18.39 -5.85 -17.53
CA ASP A 84 17.31 -5.69 -18.51
C ASP A 84 16.85 -7.09 -18.98
N ILE A 85 15.54 -7.32 -18.98
CA ILE A 85 14.91 -8.50 -19.59
C ILE A 85 13.95 -8.06 -20.69
N ARG A 86 13.91 -8.82 -21.78
CA ARG A 86 13.05 -8.61 -22.92
C ARG A 86 11.97 -9.67 -22.98
N ILE A 87 10.72 -9.23 -22.99
CA ILE A 87 9.54 -10.07 -23.11
C ILE A 87 8.91 -9.83 -24.47
N THR A 88 8.96 -10.83 -25.35
CA THR A 88 8.28 -10.77 -26.63
C THR A 88 6.85 -11.27 -26.47
N VAL A 89 5.88 -10.56 -27.02
CA VAL A 89 4.46 -10.82 -26.81
C VAL A 89 3.69 -10.76 -28.12
N THR A 90 2.65 -11.58 -28.23
CA THR A 90 1.71 -11.48 -29.35
C THR A 90 0.98 -10.12 -29.34
N PRO A 91 0.67 -9.52 -30.51
CA PRO A 91 0.12 -8.15 -30.56
C PRO A 91 -1.17 -7.95 -29.77
N GLN A 92 -1.98 -9.01 -29.66
CA GLN A 92 -3.28 -9.01 -28.99
C GLN A 92 -3.19 -8.72 -27.48
N VAL A 93 -2.07 -9.04 -26.84
CA VAL A 93 -1.84 -8.85 -25.40
C VAL A 93 -0.78 -7.79 -25.10
N ALA A 94 -0.25 -7.13 -26.14
CA ALA A 94 0.89 -6.23 -25.99
C ALA A 94 0.58 -5.03 -25.08
N ALA A 95 -0.57 -4.38 -25.26
CA ALA A 95 -0.94 -3.21 -24.47
C ALA A 95 -1.05 -3.48 -22.95
N PRO A 96 -1.81 -4.47 -22.46
CA PRO A 96 -1.88 -4.74 -21.03
C PRO A 96 -0.54 -5.23 -20.46
N VAL A 97 0.25 -6.01 -21.20
CA VAL A 97 1.58 -6.44 -20.74
C VAL A 97 2.55 -5.27 -20.68
N GLN A 98 2.49 -4.33 -21.62
CA GLN A 98 3.28 -3.10 -21.58
C GLN A 98 2.89 -2.23 -20.38
N ALA A 99 1.60 -2.12 -20.05
CA ALA A 99 1.14 -1.41 -18.86
C ALA A 99 1.67 -2.08 -17.57
N ALA A 100 1.65 -3.41 -17.51
CA ALA A 100 2.23 -4.18 -16.42
C ALA A 100 3.75 -3.93 -16.29
N ALA A 101 4.49 -4.01 -17.40
CA ALA A 101 5.93 -3.73 -17.41
C ALA A 101 6.24 -2.30 -16.95
N THR A 102 5.45 -1.31 -17.34
CA THR A 102 5.61 0.07 -16.87
C THR A 102 5.47 0.18 -15.35
N ARG A 103 4.45 -0.49 -14.76
CA ARG A 103 4.26 -0.52 -13.30
C ARG A 103 5.42 -1.22 -12.59
N TRP A 104 5.80 -2.40 -13.06
CA TRP A 104 6.97 -3.14 -12.56
C TRP A 104 8.24 -2.28 -12.56
N ASN A 105 8.49 -1.57 -13.67
CA ASN A 105 9.68 -0.74 -13.84
C ASN A 105 9.65 0.51 -12.94
N GLN A 106 8.46 1.04 -12.61
CA GLN A 106 8.30 2.17 -11.69
C GLN A 106 8.56 1.76 -10.24
N ASP A 107 8.19 0.53 -9.87
CA ASP A 107 8.37 -0.01 -8.51
C ASP A 107 9.82 -0.43 -8.21
N LEU A 108 10.74 -0.29 -9.18
CA LEU A 108 12.17 -0.64 -9.05
C LEU A 108 12.38 -2.03 -8.45
N THR A 109 11.61 -3.02 -8.91
CA THR A 109 11.58 -4.34 -8.30
C THR A 109 12.96 -5.00 -8.29
N VAL A 110 13.44 -5.34 -7.09
CA VAL A 110 14.74 -5.98 -6.89
C VAL A 110 14.59 -7.49 -6.97
N VAL A 111 15.27 -8.11 -7.93
CA VAL A 111 15.39 -9.57 -8.03
C VAL A 111 16.87 -9.92 -7.87
N HIS A 112 17.17 -10.69 -6.84
CA HIS A 112 18.54 -11.15 -6.55
C HIS A 112 19.58 -10.01 -6.42
N GLY A 113 19.19 -8.91 -5.78
CA GLY A 113 20.04 -7.74 -5.58
C GLY A 113 20.16 -6.81 -6.78
N SER A 114 19.54 -7.13 -7.92
CA SER A 114 19.55 -6.31 -9.13
C SER A 114 18.18 -5.69 -9.39
N CYS A 115 18.17 -4.43 -9.84
CA CYS A 115 16.98 -3.75 -10.36
C CYS A 115 16.63 -4.37 -11.70
N VAL A 116 15.46 -5.01 -11.81
CA VAL A 116 15.01 -5.58 -13.08
C VAL A 116 14.23 -4.53 -13.85
N HIS A 117 14.61 -4.33 -15.11
CA HIS A 117 13.85 -3.53 -16.05
C HIS A 117 13.33 -4.39 -17.20
N VAL A 118 12.03 -4.29 -17.45
CA VAL A 118 11.31 -5.10 -18.42
C VAL A 118 11.06 -4.29 -19.68
N GLU A 119 11.59 -4.77 -20.80
CA GLU A 119 11.25 -4.30 -22.14
C GLU A 119 10.23 -5.24 -22.78
N VAL A 120 9.15 -4.70 -23.34
CA VAL A 120 8.13 -5.50 -24.03
C VAL A 120 8.21 -5.23 -25.52
N GLN A 121 8.25 -6.30 -26.32
CA GLN A 121 8.25 -6.21 -27.77
C GLN A 121 7.09 -6.99 -28.37
N SER A 122 6.31 -6.34 -29.22
CA SER A 122 5.18 -6.97 -29.90
C SER A 122 5.62 -7.64 -31.20
N ARG A 123 5.39 -8.95 -31.32
CA ARG A 123 5.68 -9.74 -32.54
C ARG A 123 4.63 -10.84 -32.74
N PRO A 124 4.16 -11.11 -33.97
CA PRO A 124 3.33 -12.27 -34.25
C PRO A 124 4.01 -13.58 -33.85
N ALA A 125 3.28 -14.50 -33.23
CA ALA A 125 3.83 -15.77 -32.78
C ALA A 125 4.55 -16.60 -33.88
N PRO A 126 4.09 -16.64 -35.15
CA PRO A 126 4.85 -17.29 -36.22
C PRO A 126 6.25 -16.71 -36.43
N GLU A 127 6.41 -15.40 -36.34
CA GLU A 127 7.71 -14.73 -36.51
C GLU A 127 8.67 -15.09 -35.38
N VAL A 128 8.17 -15.06 -34.14
CA VAL A 128 8.94 -15.46 -32.96
C VAL A 128 9.37 -16.92 -33.05
N TYR A 129 8.44 -17.82 -33.38
CA TYR A 129 8.74 -19.23 -33.57
C TYR A 129 9.80 -19.45 -34.66
N ASN A 130 9.67 -18.80 -35.82
CA ASN A 130 10.64 -18.92 -36.91
C ASN A 130 12.04 -18.39 -36.51
N ALA A 131 12.11 -17.33 -35.70
CA ALA A 131 13.37 -16.82 -35.20
C ALA A 131 14.03 -17.76 -34.17
N LEU A 132 13.25 -18.28 -33.22
CA LEU A 132 13.73 -19.20 -32.17
C LEU A 132 14.17 -20.57 -32.71
N THR A 133 13.49 -21.05 -33.75
CA THR A 133 13.89 -22.28 -34.46
C THR A 133 15.09 -22.07 -35.38
N GLY A 134 15.43 -20.82 -35.70
CA GLY A 134 16.56 -20.44 -36.55
C GLY A 134 16.20 -20.27 -38.03
N ALA A 135 14.93 -20.46 -38.42
CA ALA A 135 14.47 -20.29 -39.80
C ALA A 135 14.56 -18.83 -40.31
N ALA A 136 14.36 -17.85 -39.43
CA ALA A 136 14.49 -16.42 -39.75
C ALA A 136 15.70 -15.74 -39.10
N GLY A 137 16.39 -16.43 -38.18
CA GLY A 137 17.46 -15.89 -37.34
C GLY A 137 16.95 -14.99 -36.21
N ALA A 138 17.68 -14.98 -35.09
CA ALA A 138 17.26 -14.25 -33.88
C ALA A 138 17.19 -12.73 -34.07
N ALA A 139 18.00 -12.16 -34.98
CA ALA A 139 18.02 -10.73 -35.25
C ALA A 139 16.67 -10.18 -35.75
N ALA A 140 15.84 -11.01 -36.40
CA ALA A 140 14.51 -10.62 -36.88
C ALA A 140 13.56 -10.17 -35.76
N ILE A 141 13.79 -10.64 -34.52
CA ILE A 141 13.03 -10.29 -33.32
C ILE A 141 13.88 -9.53 -32.29
N GLY A 142 15.02 -8.96 -32.69
CA GLY A 142 15.91 -8.21 -31.79
C GLY A 142 16.82 -9.07 -30.91
N GLY A 143 17.06 -10.32 -31.30
CA GLY A 143 17.79 -11.32 -30.51
C GLY A 143 16.83 -12.27 -29.77
N ILE A 144 17.38 -13.31 -29.14
CA ILE A 144 16.57 -14.22 -28.32
C ILE A 144 16.03 -13.41 -27.11
N PRO A 145 14.71 -13.35 -26.90
CA PRO A 145 14.14 -12.69 -25.73
C PRO A 145 14.25 -13.60 -24.50
N ASP A 146 14.16 -13.01 -23.31
CA ASP A 146 14.21 -13.75 -22.04
C ASP A 146 12.88 -14.48 -21.77
N GLY A 147 11.76 -13.91 -22.23
CA GLY A 147 10.43 -14.50 -22.13
C GLY A 147 9.60 -14.33 -23.40
N TRP A 148 8.66 -15.26 -23.60
CA TRP A 148 7.71 -15.22 -24.71
C TRP A 148 6.28 -15.44 -24.21
N ILE A 149 5.37 -14.57 -24.64
CA ILE A 149 3.93 -14.68 -24.43
C ILE A 149 3.22 -14.93 -25.77
N SER A 150 2.59 -16.10 -25.87
CA SER A 150 1.82 -16.53 -27.04
C SER A 150 0.31 -16.43 -26.77
N GLU A 151 -0.46 -16.16 -27.82
CA GLU A 151 -1.93 -16.20 -27.80
C GLU A 151 -2.50 -17.61 -27.58
N SER A 152 -1.68 -18.65 -27.78
CA SER A 152 -2.12 -20.04 -27.64
C SER A 152 -1.02 -20.98 -27.13
N PRO A 153 -1.38 -22.10 -26.50
CA PRO A 153 -0.44 -23.17 -26.15
C PRO A 153 0.23 -23.83 -27.35
N TYR A 154 -0.41 -23.80 -28.53
CA TYR A 154 0.08 -24.46 -29.74
C TYR A 154 1.54 -24.08 -30.05
N TRP A 155 1.85 -22.78 -30.05
CA TRP A 155 3.18 -22.28 -30.39
C TRP A 155 4.26 -22.69 -29.40
N ILE A 156 3.94 -22.69 -28.10
CA ILE A 156 4.88 -23.09 -27.06
C ILE A 156 5.14 -24.60 -27.12
N THR A 157 4.08 -25.39 -27.30
CA THR A 157 4.19 -26.86 -27.45
C THR A 157 5.01 -27.20 -28.69
N LYS A 158 4.76 -26.53 -29.81
CA LYS A 158 5.51 -26.73 -31.05
C LYS A 158 6.98 -26.37 -30.87
N LEU A 159 7.28 -25.23 -30.24
CA LEU A 159 8.66 -24.84 -29.92
C LEU A 159 9.34 -25.88 -29.02
N ALA A 160 8.66 -26.37 -27.98
CA ALA A 160 9.21 -27.38 -27.07
C ALA A 160 9.50 -28.72 -27.78
N GLN A 161 8.75 -29.06 -28.83
CA GLN A 161 9.00 -30.23 -29.67
C GLN A 161 10.20 -30.02 -30.61
N ASP A 162 10.30 -28.86 -31.25
CA ASP A 162 11.30 -28.61 -32.30
C ASP A 162 12.65 -28.10 -31.75
N LYS A 163 12.63 -27.39 -30.62
CA LYS A 163 13.77 -26.80 -29.91
C LYS A 163 13.57 -26.89 -28.39
N PRO A 164 13.65 -28.08 -27.78
CA PRO A 164 13.45 -28.27 -26.34
C PRO A 164 14.46 -27.48 -25.49
N ASP A 165 15.67 -27.27 -26.01
CA ASP A 165 16.76 -26.49 -25.40
C ASP A 165 16.45 -24.99 -25.29
N ALA A 166 15.50 -24.47 -26.07
CA ALA A 166 15.06 -23.08 -25.99
C ALA A 166 14.06 -22.83 -24.83
N ILE A 167 13.58 -23.88 -24.15
CA ILE A 167 12.59 -23.77 -23.09
C ILE A 167 13.29 -23.74 -21.73
N GLY A 168 13.29 -22.57 -21.08
CA GLY A 168 13.89 -22.37 -19.76
C GLY A 168 12.94 -22.60 -18.58
N SER A 169 11.64 -22.75 -18.84
CA SER A 169 10.65 -23.04 -17.80
C SER A 169 9.41 -23.72 -18.37
N PRO A 170 8.63 -24.44 -17.55
CA PRO A 170 7.30 -24.89 -17.95
C PRO A 170 6.42 -23.70 -18.36
N ALA A 171 5.68 -23.86 -19.45
CA ALA A 171 4.69 -22.88 -19.91
C ALA A 171 3.60 -22.72 -18.85
N LEU A 172 3.17 -21.48 -18.63
CA LEU A 172 2.14 -21.14 -17.64
C LEU A 172 1.11 -20.19 -18.24
N SER A 173 -0.16 -20.47 -17.97
CA SER A 173 -1.24 -19.56 -18.33
C SER A 173 -1.18 -18.30 -17.48
N ILE A 174 -1.25 -17.13 -18.13
CA ILE A 174 -1.29 -15.81 -17.48
C ILE A 174 -2.66 -15.13 -17.62
N GLY A 175 -3.67 -15.81 -18.15
CA GLY A 175 -5.01 -15.26 -18.27
C GLY A 175 -5.77 -15.81 -19.47
N ALA A 176 -7.05 -15.45 -19.57
CA ALA A 176 -7.89 -15.78 -20.71
C ALA A 176 -7.40 -15.07 -21.98
N GLY A 177 -7.17 -15.85 -23.02
CA GLY A 177 -6.77 -15.41 -24.34
C GLY A 177 -7.90 -15.51 -25.37
N PRO A 178 -7.58 -15.29 -26.66
CA PRO A 178 -8.56 -15.29 -27.74
C PRO A 178 -9.24 -16.65 -27.89
N ALA A 179 -10.48 -16.65 -28.40
CA ALA A 179 -11.28 -17.86 -28.68
C ALA A 179 -11.43 -18.83 -27.48
N GLY A 180 -11.41 -18.32 -26.25
CA GLY A 180 -11.48 -19.13 -25.03
C GLY A 180 -10.19 -19.89 -24.69
N GLY A 181 -9.12 -19.67 -25.45
CA GLY A 181 -7.78 -20.12 -25.10
C GLY A 181 -7.21 -19.35 -23.91
N GLY A 182 -5.97 -19.65 -23.53
CA GLY A 182 -5.25 -18.91 -22.49
C GLY A 182 -3.91 -18.41 -23.02
N TYR A 183 -3.57 -17.15 -22.74
CA TYR A 183 -2.23 -16.63 -23.02
C TYR A 183 -1.19 -17.45 -22.26
N GLN A 184 -0.18 -17.94 -22.97
CA GLN A 184 0.88 -18.76 -22.39
C GLN A 184 2.17 -17.97 -22.28
N PHE A 185 2.72 -17.91 -21.08
CA PHE A 185 4.05 -17.37 -20.83
C PHE A 185 5.04 -18.51 -20.67
N VAL A 186 6.15 -18.44 -21.41
CA VAL A 186 7.33 -19.28 -21.19
C VAL A 186 8.58 -18.41 -21.02
N ALA A 187 9.38 -18.69 -19.99
CA ALA A 187 10.76 -18.17 -19.94
C ALA A 187 11.62 -19.02 -20.89
N LEU A 188 12.39 -18.36 -21.74
CA LEU A 188 13.27 -19.02 -22.70
C LEU A 188 14.63 -19.32 -22.05
N ALA A 189 15.34 -20.27 -22.64
CA ALA A 189 16.71 -20.61 -22.30
C ALA A 189 17.61 -20.43 -23.51
N GLY A 190 18.89 -20.19 -23.23
CA GLY A 190 19.92 -20.08 -24.25
C GLY A 190 21.20 -19.51 -23.69
N PRO A 191 22.30 -19.56 -24.46
CA PRO A 191 23.60 -19.03 -24.03
C PRO A 191 23.60 -17.52 -23.80
N ALA A 192 22.59 -16.80 -24.30
CA ALA A 192 22.44 -15.37 -24.12
C ALA A 192 21.60 -14.98 -22.89
N ILE A 193 21.05 -15.95 -22.14
CA ILE A 193 20.16 -15.72 -21.00
C ILE A 193 20.82 -16.27 -19.74
N ASP A 194 21.24 -15.36 -18.85
CA ASP A 194 21.86 -15.74 -17.58
C ASP A 194 20.84 -16.11 -16.48
N GLU A 195 21.34 -16.58 -15.34
CA GLU A 195 20.48 -17.02 -14.22
C GLU A 195 19.65 -15.87 -13.63
N THR A 196 20.21 -14.66 -13.56
CA THR A 196 19.51 -13.48 -13.05
C THR A 196 18.36 -13.11 -13.98
N GLN A 197 18.57 -13.13 -15.29
CA GLN A 197 17.56 -12.90 -16.31
C GLN A 197 16.45 -13.96 -16.28
N GLN A 198 16.80 -15.25 -16.13
CA GLN A 198 15.80 -16.32 -15.98
C GLN A 198 14.92 -16.11 -14.74
N ARG A 199 15.53 -15.82 -13.59
CA ARG A 199 14.79 -15.55 -12.35
C ARG A 199 13.92 -14.31 -12.46
N ALA A 200 14.48 -13.22 -12.99
CA ALA A 200 13.76 -11.97 -13.25
C ALA A 200 12.53 -12.19 -14.15
N THR A 201 12.70 -12.98 -15.23
CA THR A 201 11.61 -13.35 -16.14
C THR A 201 10.52 -14.15 -15.43
N GLN A 202 10.89 -15.11 -14.59
CA GLN A 202 9.93 -15.88 -13.80
C GLN A 202 9.21 -15.02 -12.74
N SER A 203 9.91 -14.08 -12.11
CA SER A 203 9.32 -13.11 -11.19
C SER A 203 8.32 -12.20 -11.89
N PHE A 204 8.67 -11.66 -13.06
CA PHE A 204 7.74 -10.86 -13.86
C PHE A 204 6.52 -11.66 -14.32
N ARG A 205 6.69 -12.94 -14.68
CA ARG A 205 5.56 -13.84 -14.93
C ARG A 205 4.65 -13.99 -13.71
N GLY A 206 5.22 -14.05 -12.51
CA GLY A 206 4.47 -14.04 -11.25
C GLY A 206 3.65 -12.75 -11.09
N PHE A 207 4.27 -11.62 -11.35
CA PHE A 207 3.62 -10.31 -11.32
C PHE A 207 2.44 -10.19 -12.28
N LEU A 208 2.58 -10.68 -13.52
CA LEU A 208 1.48 -10.72 -14.50
C LEU A 208 0.25 -11.52 -14.02
N LYS A 209 0.39 -12.36 -12.99
CA LYS A 209 -0.71 -13.13 -12.39
C LYS A 209 -1.35 -12.44 -11.19
N GLU A 210 -0.90 -11.25 -10.82
CA GLU A 210 -1.55 -10.48 -9.77
C GLU A 210 -2.92 -9.98 -10.24
N PRO A 211 -3.89 -9.79 -9.32
CA PRO A 211 -5.27 -9.44 -9.67
C PRO A 211 -5.40 -8.19 -10.55
N ALA A 212 -4.57 -7.17 -10.32
CA ALA A 212 -4.56 -5.94 -11.12
C ALA A 212 -4.14 -6.21 -12.58
N GLN A 213 -3.10 -7.02 -12.78
CA GLN A 213 -2.62 -7.36 -14.12
C GLN A 213 -3.61 -8.26 -14.85
N LEU A 214 -4.18 -9.25 -14.14
CA LEU A 214 -5.20 -10.15 -14.67
C LEU A 214 -6.47 -9.40 -15.11
N ALA A 215 -6.88 -8.36 -14.37
CA ALA A 215 -8.01 -7.53 -14.74
C ALA A 215 -7.76 -6.78 -16.06
N ASP A 216 -6.57 -6.20 -16.23
CA ASP A 216 -6.18 -5.51 -17.47
C ASP A 216 -6.12 -6.48 -18.66
N LEU A 217 -5.57 -7.69 -18.46
CA LEU A 217 -5.52 -8.74 -19.48
C LEU A 217 -6.93 -9.19 -19.90
N ALA A 218 -7.82 -9.44 -18.94
CA ALA A 218 -9.20 -9.82 -19.21
C ALA A 218 -9.97 -8.71 -19.96
N ALA A 219 -9.78 -7.45 -19.55
CA ALA A 219 -10.39 -6.30 -20.20
C ALA A 219 -9.88 -6.12 -21.65
N ALA A 220 -8.63 -6.48 -21.94
CA ALA A 220 -8.09 -6.46 -23.30
C ALA A 220 -8.70 -7.57 -24.16
N THR A 221 -8.78 -8.80 -23.66
CA THR A 221 -9.40 -9.93 -24.37
C THR A 221 -10.87 -9.65 -24.67
N ALA A 222 -11.61 -9.05 -23.75
CA ALA A 222 -13.02 -8.69 -23.97
C ALA A 222 -13.26 -7.63 -25.07
N LYS A 223 -12.22 -6.88 -25.47
CA LYS A 223 -12.30 -5.88 -26.53
C LYS A 223 -11.95 -6.44 -27.91
N GLN A 224 -11.47 -7.68 -27.97
CA GLN A 224 -11.12 -8.33 -29.23
C GLN A 224 -12.41 -8.82 -29.91
N PRO A 225 -12.55 -8.62 -31.23
CA PRO A 225 -13.76 -8.93 -31.98
C PRO A 225 -14.04 -10.44 -32.09
#